data_AF-D5RFK2-F1
#
_entry.id   AF-D5RFK2-F1
#
_cell.length_a   1.000
_cell.length_b   1.000
_cell.length_c   1.000
_cell.angle_alpha   90.00
_cell.angle_beta   90.00
_cell.angle_gamma   90.00
#
_symmetry.space_group_name_H-M   'P 1'
#
loop_
_entity.id
_entity.type
_entity.pdbx_description
1 polymer ?
#
loop_
_entity_poly.entity_id
_entity_poly.type
_entity_poly.pdbx_seq_one_letter_code
_entity_poly.pdbx_strand_id
1 'polypeptide(L)'
;MTMAITKIHPIKSTLHLAINYIVNGDKTDEQLLVSTHKCHESTAHTQFLRTREEAGTKGTVLARHLIQSFLPGEATPEMAHRIGLELCKKILKDEYEFVLSTHIDKGHIHNHIIFNNVNMVTGKCYQSNKKSYHKIRYQSDKLCKENNLSVINEHYESYKKKYKTNGKSWYENEHAKRGTSWKSRLQFDIDRMVKQSKDWDEFLKKMTDLGYEIKYSKHIAFKPKDKPRFTRSKTIGEDYTEERLKERIAEISSIKTPSVKKRIGNVIDMNSNVKVKESKGYEYWATKHNLNTMAESVIFIREHSIKSV
;
A
#
# COMPACT_ATOMS: atom_id res chain seq x y z
N MET A 1 -9.59 9.02 -6.91
CA MET A 1 -8.61 7.93 -7.12
C MET A 1 -8.21 7.41 -5.76
N THR A 2 -8.63 6.18 -5.45
CA THR A 2 -8.38 5.54 -4.15
C THR A 2 -7.05 4.80 -4.21
N MET A 3 -6.11 5.26 -3.39
CA MET A 3 -4.79 4.66 -3.13
C MET A 3 -4.94 3.29 -2.44
N ALA A 4 -3.83 2.59 -2.19
CA ALA A 4 -3.86 1.34 -1.42
C ALA A 4 -4.49 1.57 -0.03
N ILE A 5 -5.69 1.03 0.17
CA ILE A 5 -6.50 1.25 1.37
C ILE A 5 -6.82 -0.11 1.97
N THR A 6 -6.52 -0.27 3.25
CA THR A 6 -7.03 -1.38 4.05
C THR A 6 -8.34 -0.97 4.72
N LYS A 7 -9.38 -1.81 4.67
CA LYS A 7 -10.60 -1.63 5.48
C LYS A 7 -10.92 -2.92 6.21
N ILE A 8 -11.27 -2.85 7.48
CA ILE A 8 -11.70 -4.02 8.26
C ILE A 8 -13.06 -3.75 8.89
N HIS A 9 -14.00 -4.69 8.76
CA HIS A 9 -15.31 -4.60 9.37
C HIS A 9 -15.78 -5.96 9.91
N PRO A 10 -16.61 -5.97 10.97
CA PRO A 10 -17.14 -7.21 11.52
C PRO A 10 -18.25 -7.80 10.64
N ILE A 11 -18.28 -9.13 10.55
CA ILE A 11 -19.42 -9.90 10.06
C ILE A 11 -20.14 -10.47 11.30
N LYS A 12 -21.38 -10.05 11.51
CA LYS A 12 -22.20 -10.48 12.67
C LYS A 12 -23.29 -11.48 12.29
N SER A 13 -23.72 -11.46 11.04
CA SER A 13 -24.72 -12.33 10.44
C SER A 13 -24.27 -12.71 9.04
N THR A 14 -24.93 -13.70 8.43
CA THR A 14 -24.78 -14.06 7.01
C THR A 14 -23.35 -14.37 6.54
N LEU A 15 -22.53 -15.00 7.40
CA LEU A 15 -21.15 -15.40 7.08
C LEU A 15 -21.05 -16.21 5.76
N HIS A 16 -21.96 -17.16 5.55
CA HIS A 16 -22.03 -17.95 4.32
C HIS A 16 -22.18 -17.07 3.07
N LEU A 17 -23.09 -16.09 3.09
CA LEU A 17 -23.29 -15.16 1.97
C LEU A 17 -22.06 -14.29 1.72
N ALA A 18 -21.38 -13.85 2.79
CA ALA A 18 -20.17 -13.05 2.67
C ALA A 18 -19.03 -13.86 2.01
N ILE A 19 -18.85 -15.13 2.40
CA ILE A 19 -17.85 -16.02 1.81
C ILE A 19 -18.18 -16.32 0.35
N ASN A 20 -19.42 -16.72 0.05
CA ASN A 20 -19.84 -16.97 -1.34
C ASN A 20 -19.66 -15.74 -2.23
N TYR A 21 -19.94 -14.54 -1.69
CA TYR A 21 -19.78 -13.30 -2.44
C TYR A 21 -18.32 -13.04 -2.82
N ILE A 22 -17.37 -13.32 -1.92
CA ILE A 22 -15.95 -13.06 -2.19
C ILE A 22 -15.31 -14.16 -3.07
N VAL A 23 -15.83 -15.40 -3.02
CA VAL A 23 -15.33 -16.55 -3.81
C VAL A 23 -15.98 -16.65 -5.19
N ASN A 24 -16.93 -15.77 -5.52
CA ASN A 24 -17.65 -15.83 -6.81
C ASN A 24 -16.68 -15.81 -8.02
N GLY A 25 -16.76 -16.86 -8.84
CA GLY A 25 -15.90 -17.10 -10.02
C GLY A 25 -15.90 -15.96 -11.04
N ASP A 26 -17.01 -15.25 -11.20
CA ASP A 26 -17.13 -14.10 -12.11
C ASP A 26 -16.16 -12.96 -11.76
N LYS A 27 -15.68 -12.93 -10.51
CA LYS A 27 -14.83 -11.85 -9.96
C LYS A 27 -13.40 -12.28 -9.66
N THR A 28 -13.14 -13.59 -9.64
CA THR A 28 -11.90 -14.19 -9.11
C THR A 28 -11.11 -14.95 -10.16
N ASP A 29 -11.35 -14.65 -11.44
CA ASP A 29 -10.73 -15.35 -12.58
C ASP A 29 -11.03 -16.86 -12.50
N GLU A 30 -12.32 -17.22 -12.53
CA GLU A 30 -12.79 -18.61 -12.41
C GLU A 30 -12.33 -19.32 -11.11
N GLN A 31 -12.21 -18.57 -10.00
CA GLN A 31 -11.74 -19.04 -8.70
C GLN A 31 -10.24 -19.36 -8.58
N LEU A 32 -9.42 -19.15 -9.62
CA LEU A 32 -7.98 -19.36 -9.56
C LEU A 32 -7.27 -18.44 -8.54
N LEU A 33 -7.90 -17.32 -8.20
CA LEU A 33 -7.40 -16.36 -7.21
C LEU A 33 -8.09 -16.49 -5.84
N VAL A 34 -8.41 -17.71 -5.44
CA VAL A 34 -8.95 -18.03 -4.12
C VAL A 34 -7.97 -18.93 -3.36
N SER A 35 -7.65 -18.54 -2.13
CA SER A 35 -6.82 -19.32 -1.22
C SER A 35 -7.46 -19.40 0.15
N THR A 36 -7.31 -20.55 0.81
CA THR A 36 -7.82 -20.76 2.16
C THR A 36 -6.72 -21.21 3.11
N HIS A 37 -6.98 -21.09 4.41
CA HIS A 37 -6.11 -21.63 5.45
C HIS A 37 -6.95 -22.28 6.54
N LYS A 38 -6.66 -23.57 6.80
CA LYS A 38 -7.36 -24.41 7.79
C LYS A 38 -8.88 -24.48 7.61
N CYS A 39 -9.37 -24.07 6.45
CA CYS A 39 -10.74 -24.21 6.02
C CYS A 39 -10.81 -24.47 4.50
N HIS A 40 -11.99 -24.82 3.99
CA HIS A 40 -12.26 -24.95 2.56
C HIS A 40 -13.33 -23.93 2.15
N GLU A 41 -13.22 -23.31 0.99
CA GLU A 41 -14.05 -22.16 0.60
C GLU A 41 -15.56 -22.43 0.66
N SER A 42 -15.99 -23.63 0.25
CA SER A 42 -17.39 -24.06 0.30
C SER A 42 -17.93 -24.31 1.72
N THR A 43 -17.06 -24.71 2.66
CA THR A 43 -17.43 -25.10 4.04
C THR A 43 -16.84 -24.17 5.11
N ALA A 44 -16.15 -23.10 4.72
CA ALA A 44 -15.45 -22.23 5.65
C ALA A 44 -16.38 -21.61 6.69
N HIS A 45 -17.64 -21.31 6.31
CA HIS A 45 -18.63 -20.82 7.25
C HIS A 45 -18.97 -21.82 8.37
N THR A 46 -19.10 -23.11 8.07
CA THR A 46 -19.39 -24.13 9.09
C THR A 46 -18.16 -24.42 9.94
N GLN A 47 -16.97 -24.45 9.34
CA GLN A 47 -15.70 -24.64 10.05
C GLN A 47 -15.46 -23.51 11.06
N PHE A 48 -15.68 -22.25 10.65
CA PHE A 48 -15.53 -21.11 11.56
C PHE A 48 -16.48 -21.18 12.75
N LEU A 49 -17.74 -21.59 12.50
CA LEU A 49 -18.75 -21.76 13.53
C LEU A 49 -18.39 -22.91 14.48
N ARG A 50 -17.87 -24.02 13.95
CA ARG A 50 -17.42 -25.16 14.75
C ARG A 50 -16.26 -24.79 15.68
N THR A 51 -15.21 -24.15 15.17
CA THR A 51 -14.09 -23.68 16.02
C THR A 51 -14.57 -22.76 17.13
N ARG A 52 -15.55 -21.89 16.82
CA ARG A 52 -16.14 -20.98 17.80
C ARG A 52 -16.95 -21.72 18.87
N GLU A 53 -17.68 -22.76 18.49
CA GLU A 53 -18.44 -23.63 19.40
C GLU A 53 -17.51 -24.42 20.32
N GLU A 54 -16.48 -25.06 19.76
CA GLU A 54 -15.44 -25.79 20.50
C GLU A 54 -14.70 -24.86 21.49
N ALA A 55 -14.46 -23.60 21.12
CA ALA A 55 -13.86 -22.60 22.01
C ALA A 55 -14.85 -22.01 23.05
N GLY A 56 -16.13 -22.38 23.03
CA GLY A 56 -17.15 -21.88 23.96
C GLY A 56 -17.41 -20.36 23.85
N THR A 57 -17.12 -19.75 22.70
CA THR A 57 -17.13 -18.29 22.55
C THR A 57 -18.52 -17.74 22.23
N LYS A 58 -19.04 -16.83 23.08
CA LYS A 58 -20.37 -16.21 22.95
C LYS A 58 -20.40 -14.83 22.26
N GLY A 59 -19.31 -14.40 21.62
CA GLY A 59 -19.23 -13.06 21.00
C GLY A 59 -20.23 -12.85 19.86
N THR A 60 -20.65 -11.61 19.54
CA THR A 60 -21.61 -11.36 18.44
C THR A 60 -20.97 -11.31 17.05
N VAL A 61 -19.63 -11.29 16.98
CA VAL A 61 -18.90 -11.24 15.70
C VAL A 61 -18.50 -12.67 15.32
N LEU A 62 -18.90 -13.08 14.12
CA LEU A 62 -18.60 -14.40 13.55
C LEU A 62 -17.23 -14.37 12.87
N ALA A 63 -16.99 -13.36 12.04
CA ALA A 63 -15.76 -13.22 11.27
C ALA A 63 -15.39 -11.75 11.08
N ARG A 64 -14.20 -11.51 10.53
CA ARG A 64 -13.72 -10.19 10.13
C ARG A 64 -13.46 -10.17 8.64
N HIS A 65 -13.98 -9.14 7.97
CA HIS A 65 -13.73 -8.91 6.56
C HIS A 65 -12.72 -7.78 6.39
N LEU A 66 -11.51 -8.14 5.97
CA LEU A 66 -10.44 -7.24 5.60
C LEU A 66 -10.40 -7.08 4.08
N ILE A 67 -10.41 -5.84 3.60
CA ILE A 67 -10.26 -5.48 2.20
C ILE A 67 -8.91 -4.79 2.06
N GLN A 68 -8.09 -5.22 1.10
CA GLN A 68 -6.83 -4.58 0.73
C GLN A 68 -6.90 -4.19 -0.74
N SER A 69 -7.04 -2.90 -1.02
CA SER A 69 -7.09 -2.38 -2.39
C SER A 69 -5.71 -1.98 -2.89
N PHE A 70 -5.51 -2.04 -4.21
CA PHE A 70 -4.30 -1.56 -4.89
C PHE A 70 -4.65 -0.44 -5.88
N LEU A 71 -3.65 0.37 -6.26
CA LEU A 71 -3.87 1.41 -7.27
C LEU A 71 -4.14 0.74 -8.64
N PRO A 72 -5.11 1.24 -9.44
CA PRO A 72 -5.33 0.72 -10.78
C PRO A 72 -4.05 0.73 -11.62
N GLY A 73 -3.70 -0.40 -12.22
CA GLY A 73 -2.54 -0.54 -13.12
C GLY A 73 -1.19 -0.77 -12.44
N GLU A 74 -1.11 -0.79 -11.10
CA GLU A 74 0.16 -1.04 -10.40
C GLU A 74 0.38 -2.50 -10.00
N ALA A 75 -0.70 -3.25 -9.75
CA ALA A 75 -0.61 -4.65 -9.35
C ALA A 75 -1.19 -5.56 -10.41
N THR A 76 -0.60 -6.75 -10.60
CA THR A 76 -1.24 -7.86 -11.30
C THR A 76 -2.09 -8.66 -10.30
N PRO A 77 -3.10 -9.44 -10.75
CA PRO A 77 -3.94 -10.23 -9.86
C PRO A 77 -3.13 -11.22 -9.00
N GLU A 78 -2.13 -11.88 -9.58
CA GLU A 78 -1.26 -12.86 -8.90
C GLU A 78 -0.39 -12.18 -7.85
N MET A 79 0.17 -11.01 -8.19
CA MET A 79 0.96 -10.24 -7.23
C MET A 79 0.10 -9.74 -6.08
N ALA A 80 -1.09 -9.21 -6.37
CA ALA A 80 -2.04 -8.81 -5.34
C ALA A 80 -2.39 -10.00 -4.44
N HIS A 81 -2.71 -11.16 -5.02
CA HIS A 81 -3.04 -12.37 -4.27
C HIS A 81 -1.90 -12.80 -3.34
N ARG A 82 -0.66 -12.88 -3.86
CA ARG A 82 0.54 -13.21 -3.07
C ARG A 82 0.76 -12.23 -1.93
N ILE A 83 0.62 -10.92 -2.18
CA ILE A 83 0.73 -9.89 -1.13
C ILE A 83 -0.36 -10.09 -0.07
N GLY A 84 -1.57 -10.48 -0.47
CA GLY A 84 -2.67 -10.81 0.44
C GLY A 84 -2.34 -12.00 1.36
N LEU A 85 -1.73 -13.05 0.82
CA LEU A 85 -1.26 -14.21 1.59
C LEU A 85 -0.15 -13.84 2.59
N GLU A 86 0.84 -13.06 2.14
CA GLU A 86 1.90 -12.57 3.03
C GLU A 86 1.35 -11.67 4.14
N LEU A 87 0.35 -10.85 3.83
CA LEU A 87 -0.35 -10.04 4.83
C LEU A 87 -1.05 -10.94 5.85
N CYS A 88 -1.80 -11.96 5.41
CA CYS A 88 -2.47 -12.93 6.29
C CYS A 88 -1.46 -13.59 7.23
N LYS A 89 -0.33 -14.08 6.69
CA LYS A 89 0.73 -14.70 7.51
C LYS A 89 1.28 -13.75 8.57
N LYS A 90 1.51 -12.48 8.24
CA LYS A 90 2.05 -11.48 9.20
C LYS A 90 1.04 -11.06 10.27
N ILE A 91 -0.27 -11.01 9.96
CA ILE A 91 -1.29 -10.49 10.89
C ILE A 91 -2.02 -11.60 11.67
N LEU A 92 -2.24 -12.75 11.03
CA LEU A 92 -2.98 -13.90 11.58
C LEU A 92 -2.06 -15.00 12.11
N LYS A 93 -0.78 -15.03 11.70
CA LYS A 93 0.25 -15.95 12.20
C LYS A 93 -0.12 -17.44 12.13
N ASP A 94 -0.92 -17.82 11.14
CA ASP A 94 -1.42 -19.21 10.98
C ASP A 94 -2.29 -19.70 12.18
N GLU A 95 -2.77 -18.78 13.03
CA GLU A 95 -3.61 -19.07 14.21
C GLU A 95 -5.12 -18.86 13.94
N TYR A 96 -5.48 -18.37 12.75
CA TYR A 96 -6.86 -18.10 12.34
C TYR A 96 -7.16 -18.75 11.01
N GLU A 97 -8.34 -19.35 10.89
CA GLU A 97 -8.87 -19.80 9.62
C GLU A 97 -9.21 -18.57 8.76
N PHE A 98 -8.93 -18.62 7.46
CA PHE A 98 -9.27 -17.54 6.56
C PHE A 98 -9.56 -18.01 5.13
N VAL A 99 -10.34 -17.20 4.42
CA VAL A 99 -10.57 -17.26 2.98
C VAL A 99 -10.09 -15.94 2.38
N LEU A 100 -9.14 -16.01 1.46
CA LEU A 100 -8.63 -14.90 0.67
C LEU A 100 -9.12 -15.06 -0.78
N SER A 101 -9.59 -13.97 -1.37
CA SER A 101 -9.92 -13.88 -2.78
C SER A 101 -9.42 -12.56 -3.36
N THR A 102 -9.01 -12.57 -4.62
CA THR A 102 -8.61 -11.34 -5.34
C THR A 102 -9.64 -11.01 -6.40
N HIS A 103 -10.19 -9.80 -6.35
CA HIS A 103 -11.22 -9.31 -7.26
C HIS A 103 -10.60 -8.41 -8.35
N ILE A 104 -10.99 -8.67 -9.59
CA ILE A 104 -10.53 -7.93 -10.79
C ILE A 104 -11.65 -7.14 -11.51
N ASP A 105 -12.89 -7.25 -11.03
CA ASP A 105 -14.12 -6.82 -11.69
C ASP A 105 -14.38 -5.30 -11.70
N LYS A 106 -13.87 -4.56 -10.71
CA LYS A 106 -14.26 -3.14 -10.46
C LYS A 106 -13.29 -2.10 -10.99
N GLY A 107 -12.56 -2.42 -12.07
CA GLY A 107 -11.56 -1.53 -12.68
C GLY A 107 -10.33 -1.26 -11.79
N HIS A 108 -10.19 -1.98 -10.67
CA HIS A 108 -9.01 -2.00 -9.83
C HIS A 108 -8.95 -3.29 -9.01
N ILE A 109 -7.73 -3.78 -8.83
CA ILE A 109 -7.48 -5.03 -8.13
C ILE A 109 -7.56 -4.82 -6.62
N HIS A 110 -8.24 -5.73 -5.93
CA HIS A 110 -8.35 -5.71 -4.49
C HIS A 110 -8.52 -7.11 -3.91
N ASN A 111 -7.94 -7.33 -2.74
CA ASN A 111 -8.10 -8.57 -1.99
C ASN A 111 -9.24 -8.45 -0.98
N HIS A 112 -10.01 -9.52 -0.86
CA HIS A 112 -10.97 -9.77 0.20
C HIS A 112 -10.49 -10.93 1.06
N ILE A 113 -10.25 -10.66 2.34
CA ILE A 113 -9.82 -11.64 3.35
C ILE A 113 -10.93 -11.73 4.40
N ILE A 114 -11.60 -12.86 4.49
CA ILE A 114 -12.54 -13.18 5.57
C ILE A 114 -11.86 -14.17 6.49
N PHE A 115 -11.65 -13.81 7.76
CA PHE A 115 -11.01 -14.69 8.75
C PHE A 115 -11.88 -14.86 10.00
N ASN A 116 -11.74 -16.00 10.66
CA ASN A 116 -12.52 -16.32 11.86
C ASN A 116 -12.25 -15.27 12.94
N ASN A 117 -13.29 -14.82 13.64
CA ASN A 117 -13.08 -13.92 14.77
C ASN A 117 -12.49 -14.67 15.97
N VAL A 118 -12.57 -16.00 16.04
CA VAL A 118 -11.97 -16.83 17.09
C VAL A 118 -10.62 -17.36 16.62
N ASN A 119 -9.61 -17.22 17.47
CA ASN A 119 -8.29 -17.79 17.25
C ASN A 119 -8.33 -19.29 17.57
N MET A 120 -7.93 -20.14 16.62
CA MET A 120 -8.00 -21.61 16.75
C MET A 120 -7.10 -22.15 17.87
N VAL A 121 -5.98 -21.47 18.17
CA VAL A 121 -4.99 -21.94 19.14
C VAL A 121 -5.36 -21.52 20.56
N THR A 122 -5.78 -20.27 20.73
CA THR A 122 -6.03 -19.66 22.05
C THR A 122 -7.50 -19.65 22.45
N GLY A 123 -8.42 -19.92 21.51
CA GLY A 123 -9.87 -19.80 21.71
C GLY A 123 -10.36 -18.36 21.91
N LYS A 124 -9.48 -17.35 21.85
CA LYS A 124 -9.82 -15.95 22.13
C LYS A 124 -10.34 -15.23 20.88
N CYS A 125 -11.22 -14.25 21.11
CA CYS A 125 -11.69 -13.37 20.06
C CYS A 125 -10.61 -12.39 19.58
N TYR A 126 -10.61 -12.12 18.28
CA TYR A 126 -9.78 -11.11 17.63
C TYR A 126 -10.12 -9.71 18.16
N GLN A 127 -9.10 -9.03 18.69
CA GLN A 127 -9.23 -7.68 19.24
C GLN A 127 -9.13 -6.61 18.15
N SER A 128 -10.25 -6.29 17.53
CA SER A 128 -10.35 -5.20 16.56
C SER A 128 -10.43 -3.83 17.24
N ASN A 129 -9.31 -3.14 17.34
CA ASN A 129 -9.19 -1.76 17.82
C ASN A 129 -8.26 -0.91 16.92
N LYS A 130 -8.15 0.38 17.19
CA LYS A 130 -7.33 1.31 16.41
C LYS A 130 -5.86 0.85 16.28
N LYS A 131 -5.28 0.31 17.35
CA LYS A 131 -3.89 -0.21 17.35
C LYS A 131 -3.73 -1.42 16.43
N SER A 132 -4.66 -2.39 16.51
CA SER A 132 -4.67 -3.56 15.63
C SER A 132 -4.83 -3.18 14.15
N TYR A 133 -5.69 -2.20 13.85
CA TYR A 133 -5.88 -1.69 12.50
C TYR A 133 -4.62 -0.99 11.96
N HIS A 134 -3.97 -0.14 12.77
CA HIS A 134 -2.69 0.48 12.39
C HIS A 134 -1.61 -0.56 12.11
N LYS A 135 -1.59 -1.68 12.85
CA LYS A 135 -0.67 -2.79 12.59
C LYS A 135 -0.95 -3.43 11.23
N ILE A 136 -2.22 -3.72 10.90
CA ILE A 136 -2.60 -4.26 9.58
C ILE A 136 -2.16 -3.31 8.47
N ARG A 137 -2.53 -2.02 8.59
CA ARG A 137 -2.18 -1.00 7.61
C ARG A 137 -0.68 -0.90 7.41
N TYR A 138 0.09 -0.81 8.50
CA TYR A 138 1.55 -0.74 8.43
C TYR A 138 2.15 -1.96 7.71
N GLN A 139 1.67 -3.18 7.99
CA GLN A 139 2.15 -4.37 7.30
C GLN A 139 1.75 -4.39 5.83
N SER A 140 0.53 -3.96 5.48
CA SER A 140 0.10 -3.81 4.09
C SER A 140 0.97 -2.79 3.35
N ASP A 141 1.20 -1.61 3.93
CA ASP A 141 2.03 -0.58 3.33
C ASP A 141 3.49 -1.05 3.18
N LYS A 142 4.02 -1.76 4.17
CA LYS A 142 5.36 -2.34 4.09
C LYS A 142 5.46 -3.34 2.92
N LEU A 143 4.50 -4.26 2.81
CA LEU A 143 4.45 -5.25 1.72
C LEU A 143 4.30 -4.58 0.36
N CYS A 144 3.45 -3.57 0.23
CA CYS A 144 3.31 -2.82 -1.01
C CYS A 144 4.64 -2.14 -1.40
N LYS A 145 5.33 -1.47 -0.46
CA LYS A 145 6.65 -0.87 -0.71
C LYS A 145 7.69 -1.90 -1.15
N GLU A 146 7.75 -3.05 -0.48
CA GLU A 146 8.67 -4.15 -0.80
C GLU A 146 8.44 -4.71 -2.22
N ASN A 147 7.23 -4.55 -2.76
CA ASN A 147 6.85 -4.97 -4.10
C ASN A 147 6.78 -3.80 -5.10
N ASN A 148 7.42 -2.65 -4.80
CA ASN A 148 7.44 -1.45 -5.63
C ASN A 148 6.06 -0.84 -5.95
N LEU A 149 5.06 -1.06 -5.11
CA LEU A 149 3.72 -0.50 -5.24
C LEU A 149 3.59 0.83 -4.51
N SER A 150 2.71 1.70 -5.02
CA SER A 150 2.43 2.96 -4.34
C SER A 150 1.67 2.71 -3.04
N VAL A 151 2.10 3.39 -1.98
CA VAL A 151 1.43 3.36 -0.68
C VAL A 151 0.99 4.75 -0.26
N ILE A 152 -0.03 4.79 0.60
CA ILE A 152 -0.40 6.04 1.26
C ILE A 152 0.78 6.47 2.13
N ASN A 153 1.50 7.49 1.68
CA ASN A 153 2.62 8.01 2.42
C ASN A 153 2.14 8.46 3.82
N GLU A 154 2.85 8.07 4.87
CA GLU A 154 2.63 8.56 6.24
C GLU A 154 2.72 10.09 6.31
N HIS A 155 3.43 10.70 5.35
CA HIS A 155 3.38 12.13 5.08
C HIS A 155 1.98 12.65 4.73
N TYR A 156 1.13 11.91 4.03
CA TYR A 156 -0.24 12.34 3.68
C TYR A 156 -1.21 12.34 4.88
N GLU A 157 -1.08 11.40 5.82
CA GLU A 157 -1.88 11.38 7.06
C GLU A 157 -1.39 12.44 8.06
N SER A 158 -0.08 12.57 8.24
CA SER A 158 0.51 13.64 9.06
C SER A 158 0.22 15.03 8.47
N TYR A 159 0.23 15.16 7.13
CA TYR A 159 -0.25 16.32 6.40
C TYR A 159 -1.74 16.62 6.68
N LYS A 160 -2.63 15.64 6.53
CA LYS A 160 -4.07 15.78 6.82
C LYS A 160 -4.35 16.16 8.28
N LYS A 161 -3.46 15.79 9.20
CA LYS A 161 -3.51 16.12 10.63
C LYS A 161 -2.93 17.50 10.94
N LYS A 162 -1.85 17.92 10.23
CA LYS A 162 -1.20 19.23 10.33
C LYS A 162 -2.06 20.35 9.75
N TYR A 163 -2.77 20.10 8.65
CA TYR A 163 -3.63 21.07 7.95
C TYR A 163 -5.12 20.90 8.26
N LYS A 164 -5.45 20.47 9.49
CA LYS A 164 -6.84 20.41 9.94
C LYS A 164 -7.31 21.84 10.28
N THR A 165 -7.75 22.59 9.29
CA THR A 165 -8.34 23.92 9.49
C THR A 165 -9.64 23.79 10.29
N ASN A 166 -9.70 24.45 11.46
CA ASN A 166 -10.96 24.70 12.15
C ASN A 166 -11.82 25.60 11.26
N GLY A 167 -13.10 25.25 11.07
CA GLY A 167 -14.04 26.02 10.25
C GLY A 167 -14.21 25.55 8.80
N LYS A 168 -14.50 24.26 8.58
CA LYS A 168 -14.94 23.79 7.25
C LYS A 168 -16.35 24.32 6.94
N SER A 169 -16.51 24.95 5.77
CA SER A 169 -17.85 25.16 5.19
C SER A 169 -18.56 23.82 5.02
N TRP A 170 -19.87 23.78 5.24
CA TRP A 170 -20.71 22.58 5.10
C TRP A 170 -20.43 21.83 3.78
N TYR A 171 -20.23 22.58 2.69
CA TYR A 171 -19.88 22.07 1.36
C TYR A 171 -18.52 21.32 1.33
N GLU A 172 -17.49 21.83 2.01
CA GLU A 172 -16.19 21.16 2.14
C GLU A 172 -16.26 19.91 3.02
N ASN A 173 -17.13 19.91 4.02
CA ASN A 173 -17.37 18.74 4.86
C ASN A 173 -18.11 17.63 4.09
N GLU A 174 -19.05 18.01 3.23
CA GLU A 174 -19.81 17.07 2.40
C GLU A 174 -18.91 16.41 1.33
N HIS A 175 -18.06 17.18 0.65
CA HIS A 175 -17.10 16.64 -0.32
C HIS A 175 -15.95 15.86 0.32
N ALA A 176 -15.50 16.24 1.52
CA ALA A 176 -14.54 15.46 2.28
C ALA A 176 -15.11 14.12 2.76
N LYS A 177 -16.40 14.06 3.15
CA LYS A 177 -17.11 12.82 3.50
C LYS A 177 -17.31 11.91 2.28
N ARG A 178 -17.50 12.48 1.08
CA ARG A 178 -17.63 11.73 -0.18
C ARG A 178 -16.30 11.28 -0.80
N GLY A 179 -15.14 11.63 -0.21
CA GLY A 179 -13.82 11.26 -0.72
C GLY A 179 -13.41 12.00 -2.01
N THR A 180 -14.09 13.10 -2.34
CA THR A 180 -13.91 13.87 -3.58
C THR A 180 -13.34 15.28 -3.32
N SER A 181 -12.52 15.45 -2.28
CA SER A 181 -11.88 16.75 -2.00
C SER A 181 -10.74 16.99 -2.99
N TRP A 182 -11.07 17.58 -4.14
CA TRP A 182 -10.11 17.92 -5.19
C TRP A 182 -9.07 18.95 -4.71
N LYS A 183 -9.40 19.81 -3.74
CA LYS A 183 -8.42 20.71 -3.09
C LYS A 183 -7.32 19.94 -2.39
N SER A 184 -7.67 18.85 -1.70
CA SER A 184 -6.70 17.98 -1.03
C SER A 184 -5.83 17.20 -2.01
N ARG A 185 -6.37 16.87 -3.19
CA ARG A 185 -5.60 16.27 -4.29
C ARG A 185 -4.61 17.27 -4.88
N LEU A 186 -5.06 18.49 -5.18
CA LEU A 186 -4.21 19.57 -5.68
C LEU A 186 -3.07 19.89 -4.70
N GLN A 187 -3.36 19.97 -3.40
CA GLN A 187 -2.36 20.11 -2.35
C GLN A 187 -1.27 19.03 -2.40
N PHE A 188 -1.70 17.78 -2.49
CA PHE A 188 -0.79 16.64 -2.57
C PHE A 188 0.09 16.67 -3.82
N ASP A 189 -0.50 16.96 -4.98
CA ASP A 189 0.23 17.06 -6.24
C ASP A 189 1.26 18.20 -6.19
N ILE A 190 0.88 19.37 -5.64
CA ILE A 190 1.81 20.49 -5.42
C ILE A 190 2.97 20.08 -4.52
N ASP A 191 2.71 19.48 -3.35
CA ASP A 191 3.77 19.11 -2.42
C ASP A 191 4.70 18.03 -2.98
N ARG A 192 4.15 17.09 -3.75
CA ARG A 192 4.93 16.04 -4.42
C ARG A 192 5.83 16.67 -5.48
N MET A 193 5.31 17.59 -6.28
CA MET A 193 6.10 18.24 -7.34
C MET A 193 7.16 19.18 -6.76
N VAL A 194 6.86 19.90 -5.68
CA VAL A 194 7.85 20.73 -4.97
C VAL A 194 9.07 19.89 -4.54
N LYS A 195 8.84 18.69 -4.00
CA LYS A 195 9.94 17.79 -3.59
C LYS A 195 10.78 17.24 -4.74
N GLN A 196 10.20 17.16 -5.93
CA GLN A 196 10.85 16.58 -7.10
C GLN A 196 11.50 17.64 -7.98
N SER A 197 11.21 18.92 -7.76
CA SER A 197 11.64 20.02 -8.63
C SER A 197 12.88 20.68 -8.07
N LYS A 198 13.82 21.02 -8.95
CA LYS A 198 15.05 21.73 -8.62
C LYS A 198 14.85 23.23 -8.60
N ASP A 199 13.94 23.72 -9.43
CA ASP A 199 13.60 25.13 -9.58
C ASP A 199 12.09 25.31 -9.83
N TRP A 200 11.68 26.58 -9.87
CA TRP A 200 10.28 26.96 -10.04
C TRP A 200 9.72 26.54 -11.41
N ASP A 201 10.53 26.64 -12.47
CA ASP A 201 10.07 26.35 -13.83
C ASP A 201 9.88 24.84 -14.03
N GLU A 202 10.76 24.01 -13.46
CA GLU A 202 10.61 22.55 -13.43
C GLU A 202 9.34 22.15 -12.67
N PHE A 203 9.03 22.82 -11.57
CA PHE A 203 7.79 22.60 -10.82
C PHE A 203 6.55 22.89 -11.68
N LEU A 204 6.52 24.01 -12.39
CA LEU A 204 5.40 24.38 -13.26
C LEU A 204 5.23 23.41 -14.43
N LYS A 205 6.35 22.99 -15.03
CA LYS A 205 6.35 22.00 -16.10
C LYS A 205 5.74 20.67 -15.62
N LYS A 206 6.19 20.18 -14.47
CA LYS A 206 5.67 18.93 -13.89
C LYS A 206 4.19 19.01 -13.51
N MET A 207 3.74 20.16 -13.00
CA MET A 207 2.32 20.39 -12.74
C MET A 207 1.49 20.36 -14.04
N THR A 208 2.05 20.89 -15.13
CA THR A 208 1.42 20.84 -16.45
C THR A 208 1.39 19.42 -17.02
N ASP A 209 2.49 18.66 -16.87
CA ASP A 209 2.59 17.25 -17.28
C ASP A 209 1.61 16.36 -16.51
N LEU A 210 1.35 16.67 -15.24
CA LEU A 210 0.29 16.04 -14.42
C LEU A 210 -1.13 16.37 -14.89
N GLY A 211 -1.29 17.27 -15.86
CA GLY A 211 -2.57 17.64 -16.45
C GLY A 211 -3.26 18.81 -15.78
N TYR A 212 -2.52 19.70 -15.12
CA TYR A 212 -3.07 20.97 -14.61
C TYR A 212 -2.86 22.11 -15.61
N GLU A 213 -3.92 22.86 -15.89
CA GLU A 213 -3.83 24.18 -16.51
C GLU A 213 -3.42 25.20 -15.43
N ILE A 214 -2.41 26.01 -15.74
CA ILE A 214 -1.86 27.01 -14.82
C ILE A 214 -2.17 28.41 -15.36
N LYS A 215 -2.72 29.26 -14.49
CA LYS A 215 -2.96 30.68 -14.80
C LYS A 215 -2.07 31.56 -13.94
N TYR A 216 -1.29 32.40 -14.60
CA TYR A 216 -0.41 33.40 -14.00
C TYR A 216 -1.15 34.74 -13.89
N SER A 217 -1.33 35.22 -12.66
CA SER A 217 -1.95 36.52 -12.36
C SER A 217 -1.34 37.02 -11.05
N LYS A 218 -2.02 37.90 -10.29
CA LYS A 218 -1.55 38.31 -8.95
C LYS A 218 -1.29 37.13 -7.99
N HIS A 219 -1.96 36.00 -8.20
CA HIS A 219 -1.64 34.74 -7.54
C HIS A 219 -1.75 33.61 -8.57
N ILE A 220 -0.83 32.64 -8.52
CA ILE A 220 -0.90 31.44 -9.36
C ILE A 220 -2.20 30.67 -9.08
N ALA A 221 -2.82 30.16 -10.13
CA ALA A 221 -4.03 29.35 -10.02
C ALA A 221 -3.94 28.08 -10.84
N PHE A 222 -4.44 26.98 -10.27
CA PHE A 222 -4.40 25.65 -10.88
C PHE A 222 -5.82 25.20 -11.21
N LYS A 223 -5.98 24.59 -12.39
CA LYS A 223 -7.23 23.96 -12.82
C LYS A 223 -6.93 22.56 -13.35
N PRO A 224 -7.47 21.50 -12.73
CA PRO A 224 -7.37 20.17 -13.29
C PRO A 224 -8.33 20.02 -14.49
N LYS A 225 -7.96 19.18 -15.48
CA LYS A 225 -8.72 18.97 -16.73
C LYS A 225 -10.19 18.60 -16.53
N ASP A 226 -10.54 17.94 -15.43
CA ASP A 226 -11.88 17.49 -15.07
C ASP A 226 -12.74 18.55 -14.37
N LYS A 227 -12.28 19.81 -14.28
CA LYS A 227 -13.00 20.89 -13.59
C LYS A 227 -13.12 22.19 -14.40
N PRO A 228 -14.25 22.90 -14.28
CA PRO A 228 -14.48 24.12 -15.05
C PRO A 228 -13.78 25.36 -14.49
N ARG A 229 -13.35 25.37 -13.21
CA ARG A 229 -12.86 26.59 -12.53
C ARG A 229 -11.42 26.46 -12.03
N PHE A 230 -10.69 27.57 -12.14
CA PHE A 230 -9.35 27.75 -11.56
C PHE A 230 -9.41 27.95 -10.05
N THR A 231 -8.39 27.46 -9.37
CA THR A 231 -8.23 27.59 -7.92
C THR A 231 -6.95 28.33 -7.62
N ARG A 232 -7.08 29.50 -6.99
CA ARG A 232 -5.92 30.29 -6.56
C ARG A 232 -5.17 29.55 -5.48
N SER A 233 -3.85 29.49 -5.59
CA SER A 233 -2.99 28.79 -4.64
C SER A 233 -3.14 29.32 -3.21
N LYS A 234 -3.31 30.64 -3.04
CA LYS A 234 -3.59 31.25 -1.72
C LYS A 234 -4.86 30.75 -1.04
N THR A 235 -5.85 30.27 -1.79
CA THR A 235 -7.12 29.75 -1.25
C THR A 235 -6.95 28.32 -0.72
N ILE A 236 -5.80 27.70 -0.99
CA ILE A 236 -5.41 26.38 -0.51
C ILE A 236 -4.82 26.48 0.91
N GLY A 237 -4.09 27.55 1.19
CA GLY A 237 -3.48 27.85 2.49
C GLY A 237 -2.28 28.80 2.35
N GLU A 238 -1.81 29.35 3.46
CA GLU A 238 -0.66 30.28 3.49
C GLU A 238 0.64 29.60 3.04
N ASP A 239 0.80 28.29 3.29
CA ASP A 239 1.94 27.49 2.84
C ASP A 239 1.96 27.20 1.31
N TYR A 240 0.93 27.64 0.58
CA TYR A 240 0.74 27.42 -0.85
C TYR A 240 0.78 28.72 -1.65
N THR A 241 1.21 29.83 -1.06
CA THR A 241 1.50 31.02 -1.83
C THR A 241 2.70 30.77 -2.74
N GLU A 242 2.79 31.55 -3.81
CA GLU A 242 3.88 31.39 -4.78
C GLU A 242 5.25 31.59 -4.11
N GLU A 243 5.33 32.56 -3.20
CA GLU A 243 6.53 32.88 -2.43
C GLU A 243 6.95 31.70 -1.57
N ARG A 244 6.01 31.10 -0.81
CA ARG A 244 6.31 29.93 0.04
C ARG A 244 6.69 28.70 -0.76
N LEU A 245 6.07 28.47 -1.93
CA LEU A 245 6.44 27.32 -2.76
C LEU A 245 7.84 27.49 -3.35
N LYS A 246 8.22 28.71 -3.76
CA LYS A 246 9.59 29.02 -4.22
C LYS A 246 10.62 28.82 -3.11
N GLU A 247 10.35 29.30 -1.91
CA GLU A 247 11.19 29.08 -0.73
C GLU A 247 11.39 27.59 -0.45
N ARG A 248 10.32 26.80 -0.47
CA ARG A 248 10.37 25.36 -0.21
C ARG A 248 11.18 24.58 -1.25
N ILE A 249 11.13 24.98 -2.52
CA ILE A 249 11.95 24.37 -3.57
C ILE A 249 13.43 24.70 -3.33
N ALA A 250 13.74 25.95 -2.96
CA ALA A 250 15.09 26.39 -2.64
C ALA A 250 15.66 25.68 -1.40
N GLU A 251 14.88 25.54 -0.33
CA GLU A 251 15.28 24.79 0.87
C GLU A 251 15.64 23.35 0.54
N ILE A 252 14.85 22.67 -0.29
CA ILE A 252 15.11 21.28 -0.68
C ILE A 252 16.39 21.16 -1.52
N SER A 253 16.64 22.12 -2.41
CA SER A 253 17.88 22.17 -3.19
C SER A 253 19.14 22.35 -2.32
N SER A 254 18.98 22.95 -1.13
CA SER A 254 20.07 23.15 -0.16
C SER A 254 20.40 21.91 0.70
N ILE A 255 19.47 20.95 0.79
CA ILE A 255 19.67 19.71 1.55
C ILE A 255 20.57 18.77 0.76
N LYS A 256 21.88 18.79 1.05
CA LYS A 256 22.83 17.79 0.54
C LYS A 256 22.50 16.43 1.14
N THR A 257 21.73 15.61 0.42
CA THR A 257 21.62 14.18 0.75
C THR A 257 22.99 13.53 0.56
N PRO A 258 23.57 12.87 1.60
CA PRO A 258 24.82 12.15 1.43
C PRO A 258 24.60 11.03 0.40
N SER A 259 25.52 10.89 -0.55
CA SER A 259 25.49 9.79 -1.52
C SER A 259 25.57 8.46 -0.75
N VAL A 260 24.50 7.67 -0.75
CA VAL A 260 24.53 6.31 -0.22
C VAL A 260 25.47 5.51 -1.14
N LYS A 261 26.68 5.23 -0.68
CA LYS A 261 27.61 4.33 -1.40
C LYS A 261 26.95 2.95 -1.44
N LYS A 262 26.51 2.49 -2.61
CA LYS A 262 26.10 1.10 -2.83
C LYS A 262 27.31 0.21 -2.49
N ARG A 263 27.19 -0.61 -1.44
CA ARG A 263 28.20 -1.63 -1.11
C ARG A 263 27.80 -2.91 -1.85
N ILE A 264 28.68 -3.42 -2.70
CA ILE A 264 28.49 -4.74 -3.33
C ILE A 264 28.63 -5.81 -2.23
N GLY A 265 27.78 -6.83 -2.26
CA GLY A 265 27.86 -7.96 -1.33
C GLY A 265 29.12 -8.82 -1.54
N ASN A 266 29.45 -9.69 -0.58
CA ASN A 266 30.52 -10.67 -0.75
C ASN A 266 29.99 -11.95 -1.42
N VAL A 267 30.79 -12.54 -2.30
CA VAL A 267 30.55 -13.87 -2.90
C VAL A 267 30.85 -14.94 -1.86
N ILE A 268 29.96 -15.94 -1.75
CA ILE A 268 30.08 -17.06 -0.82
C ILE A 268 30.82 -18.21 -1.51
N ASP A 269 31.86 -18.73 -0.88
CA ASP A 269 32.56 -19.92 -1.37
C ASP A 269 31.70 -21.19 -1.14
N MET A 270 31.30 -21.83 -2.23
CA MET A 270 30.45 -23.01 -2.22
C MET A 270 31.19 -24.27 -1.74
N ASN A 271 32.52 -24.32 -1.85
CA ASN A 271 33.32 -25.51 -1.55
C ASN A 271 33.76 -25.57 -0.08
N SER A 272 34.00 -24.41 0.54
CA SER A 272 34.44 -24.32 1.94
C SER A 272 33.29 -24.10 2.93
N ASN A 273 32.12 -23.63 2.47
CA ASN A 273 31.01 -23.31 3.37
C ASN A 273 30.24 -24.56 3.83
N VAL A 274 30.36 -24.86 5.13
CA VAL A 274 29.70 -26.00 5.78
C VAL A 274 28.18 -25.99 5.58
N LYS A 275 27.54 -24.81 5.62
CA LYS A 275 26.08 -24.68 5.47
C LYS A 275 25.59 -24.98 4.05
N VAL A 276 26.45 -24.81 3.04
CA VAL A 276 26.15 -25.19 1.65
C VAL A 276 26.09 -26.71 1.54
N LYS A 277 27.03 -27.42 2.20
CA LYS A 277 27.08 -28.89 2.19
C LYS A 277 25.97 -29.54 3.02
N GLU A 278 25.54 -28.89 4.10
CA GLU A 278 24.52 -29.42 5.01
C GLU A 278 23.07 -29.18 4.55
N SER A 279 22.82 -28.17 3.70
CA SER A 279 21.47 -27.77 3.31
C SER A 279 21.35 -27.43 1.83
N LYS A 280 20.60 -28.27 1.09
CA LYS A 280 20.23 -28.01 -0.31
C LYS A 280 19.51 -26.67 -0.51
N GLY A 281 18.75 -26.22 0.49
CA GLY A 281 18.08 -24.92 0.45
C GLY A 281 19.05 -23.75 0.55
N TYR A 282 20.09 -23.89 1.38
CA TYR A 282 21.14 -22.89 1.51
C TYR A 282 22.06 -22.88 0.28
N GLU A 283 22.34 -24.05 -0.29
CA GLU A 283 23.06 -24.20 -1.56
C GLU A 283 22.35 -23.44 -2.70
N TYR A 284 21.03 -23.64 -2.86
CA TYR A 284 20.25 -22.92 -3.87
C TYR A 284 20.25 -21.39 -3.63
N TRP A 285 20.09 -20.97 -2.38
CA TRP A 285 20.13 -19.55 -2.02
C TRP A 285 21.51 -18.93 -2.29
N ALA A 286 22.59 -19.60 -1.88
CA ALA A 286 23.96 -19.14 -2.06
C ALA A 286 24.33 -19.03 -3.55
N THR A 287 23.86 -19.97 -4.37
CA THR A 287 24.03 -19.93 -5.83
C THR A 287 23.37 -18.69 -6.44
N LYS A 288 22.11 -18.41 -6.06
CA LYS A 288 21.37 -17.22 -6.55
C LYS A 288 21.97 -15.91 -6.03
N HIS A 289 22.39 -15.88 -4.77
CA HIS A 289 23.08 -14.74 -4.16
C HIS A 289 24.40 -14.42 -4.87
N ASN A 290 25.21 -15.43 -5.15
CA ASN A 290 26.47 -15.28 -5.86
C ASN A 290 26.28 -14.76 -7.29
N LEU A 291 25.31 -15.31 -8.03
CA LEU A 291 24.99 -14.85 -9.39
C LEU A 291 24.58 -13.37 -9.39
N ASN A 292 23.69 -12.96 -8.48
CA ASN A 292 23.28 -11.56 -8.37
C ASN A 292 24.44 -10.65 -7.96
N THR A 293 25.25 -11.07 -6.98
CA THR A 293 26.41 -10.31 -6.50
C THR A 293 27.48 -10.14 -7.59
N MET A 294 27.69 -11.16 -8.42
CA MET A 294 28.59 -11.08 -9.58
C MET A 294 28.02 -10.15 -10.65
N ALA A 295 26.72 -10.24 -10.94
CA ALA A 295 26.08 -9.33 -11.90
C ALA A 295 26.18 -7.87 -11.44
N GLU A 296 25.93 -7.59 -10.16
CA GLU A 296 26.10 -6.26 -9.57
C GLU A 296 27.57 -5.79 -9.62
N SER A 297 28.53 -6.67 -9.35
CA SER A 297 29.97 -6.38 -9.51
C SER A 297 30.31 -5.98 -10.95
N VAL A 298 29.81 -6.73 -11.94
CA VAL A 298 30.05 -6.45 -13.37
C VAL A 298 29.43 -5.13 -13.79
N ILE A 299 28.20 -4.84 -13.35
CA ILE A 299 27.54 -3.56 -13.61
C ILE A 299 28.35 -2.42 -12.98
N PHE A 300 28.79 -2.59 -11.73
CA PHE A 300 29.58 -1.58 -11.03
C PHE A 300 30.92 -1.30 -11.72
N ILE A 301 31.65 -2.34 -12.15
CA ILE A 301 32.91 -2.22 -12.90
C ILE A 301 32.69 -1.45 -14.21
N ARG A 302 31.60 -1.75 -14.93
CA ARG A 302 31.21 -1.05 -16.17
C ARG A 302 30.89 0.42 -15.93
N GLU A 303 30.08 0.72 -14.90
CA GLU A 303 29.71 2.08 -14.53
C GLU A 303 30.93 2.93 -14.12
N HIS A 304 31.95 2.31 -13.52
CA HIS A 304 33.15 3.00 -13.03
C HIS A 304 34.35 2.89 -13.98
N SER A 305 34.18 2.35 -15.19
CA SER A 305 35.23 2.22 -16.22
C SER A 305 36.53 1.56 -15.71
N ILE A 306 36.41 0.60 -14.80
CA ILE A 306 37.56 -0.13 -14.25
C ILE A 306 37.99 -1.17 -15.28
N LYS A 307 39.19 -1.01 -15.86
CA LYS A 307 39.66 -1.82 -17.00
C LYS A 307 40.35 -3.14 -16.61
N SER A 308 40.62 -3.39 -15.33
CA SER A 308 41.01 -4.70 -14.80
C SER A 308 40.76 -4.78 -13.30
N VAL A 309 40.50 -6.01 -12.81
CA VAL A 309 40.50 -6.39 -11.38
C VAL A 309 41.76 -7.17 -11.10
#